data_AF-A0A3C1YLU8-F1
#
_entry.id   AF-A0A3C1YLU8-F1
#
_cell.length_a   1.000
_cell.length_b   1.000
_cell.length_c   1.000
_cell.angle_alpha   90.00
_cell.angle_beta   90.00
_cell.angle_gamma   90.00
#
_symmetry.space_group_name_H-M   'P 1'
#
loop_
_entity.id
_entity.type
_entity.pdbx_description
1 polymer ?
#
loop_
_entity_poly.entity_id
_entity_poly.type
_entity_poly.pdbx_seq_one_letter_code
_entity_poly.pdbx_strand_id
1 'polypeptide(L)' 'MADKTVMIKGNSSGLTVNLDESADFAAIKEAAAKKFHDSAKFLGTASMAVEFTGRPLSEEETAEMLDV' A
#
# COMPACT_ATOMS: atom_id res chain seq x y z
N MET A 1 9.06 -17.55 4.04
CA MET A 1 7.92 -17.51 4.99
C MET A 1 7.03 -16.38 4.50
N ALA A 2 5.71 -16.56 4.48
CA ALA A 2 4.81 -15.76 3.65
C ALA A 2 4.69 -14.30 4.13
N ASP A 3 5.31 -13.37 3.40
CA ASP A 3 5.26 -11.92 3.62
C ASP A 3 3.85 -11.38 3.26
N LYS A 4 2.89 -11.60 4.16
CA LYS A 4 1.50 -11.15 4.05
C LYS A 4 1.25 -9.85 4.82
N THR A 5 2.28 -9.05 5.03
CA THR A 5 2.22 -7.79 5.79
C THR A 5 1.36 -6.70 5.13
N VAL A 6 1.23 -6.74 3.80
CA VAL A 6 0.44 -5.77 3.03
C VAL A 6 -0.41 -6.47 1.97
N MET A 7 -1.70 -6.14 1.93
CA MET A 7 -2.63 -6.60 0.91
C MET A 7 -3.11 -5.43 0.06
N ILE A 8 -2.74 -5.43 -1.21
CA ILE A 8 -3.22 -4.45 -2.18
C ILE A 8 -4.42 -5.04 -2.94
N LYS A 9 -5.53 -4.31 -2.95
CA LYS A 9 -6.74 -4.61 -3.74
C LYS A 9 -7.02 -3.46 -4.69
N GLY A 10 -6.78 -3.66 -5.99
CA GLY A 10 -7.24 -2.74 -7.02
C GLY A 10 -8.70 -3.00 -7.40
N ASN A 11 -9.50 -1.94 -7.51
CA ASN A 11 -10.87 -1.97 -8.03
C ASN A 11 -11.06 -0.85 -9.07
N SER A 12 -12.23 -0.80 -9.73
CA SER A 12 -12.51 0.20 -10.77
C SER A 12 -12.48 1.66 -10.29
N SER A 13 -12.54 1.89 -8.98
CA SER A 13 -12.53 3.22 -8.36
C SER A 13 -11.16 3.64 -7.81
N GLY A 14 -10.25 2.70 -7.56
CA GLY A 14 -8.95 2.99 -6.94
C GLY A 14 -8.23 1.76 -6.40
N LEU A 15 -7.25 2.01 -5.54
CA LEU A 15 -6.41 1.01 -4.87
C LEU A 15 -6.67 1.05 -3.37
N THR A 16 -7.14 -0.05 -2.79
CA THR A 16 -7.26 -0.20 -1.34
C THR A 16 -6.09 -1.03 -0.82
N VAL A 17 -5.31 -0.46 0.08
CA VAL A 17 -4.15 -1.08 0.72
C VAL A 17 -4.54 -1.44 2.14
N ASN A 18 -4.57 -2.73 2.45
CA ASN A 18 -4.80 -3.23 3.80
C ASN A 18 -3.45 -3.55 4.46
N LEU A 19 -3.19 -2.90 5.58
CA LEU A 19 -1.95 -2.94 6.33
C LEU A 19 -2.18 -3.79 7.59
N ASP A 20 -1.25 -4.68 7.87
CA ASP A 20 -1.30 -5.50 9.08
C ASP A 20 -0.94 -4.64 10.32
N GLU A 21 -1.87 -4.52 11.27
CA GLU A 21 -1.65 -3.72 12.49
C GLU A 21 -0.56 -4.29 13.42
N SER A 22 -0.28 -5.59 13.32
CA SER A 22 0.73 -6.26 14.14
C SER A 22 2.14 -6.11 13.56
N ALA A 23 2.27 -5.59 12.35
CA ALA A 23 3.54 -5.41 11.66
C ALA A 23 4.06 -3.96 11.76
N ASP A 24 5.39 -3.83 11.78
CA ASP A 24 6.05 -2.52 11.78
C ASP A 24 5.83 -1.75 10.48
N PHE A 25 5.74 -0.42 10.61
CA PHE A 25 5.54 0.48 9.47
C PHE A 25 6.67 0.33 8.44
N ALA A 26 7.91 0.13 8.86
CA ALA A 26 9.03 -0.08 7.96
C ALA A 26 8.86 -1.35 7.10
N ALA A 27 8.46 -2.47 7.72
CA ALA A 27 8.21 -3.73 7.02
C ALA A 27 7.01 -3.62 6.07
N ILE A 28 5.96 -2.91 6.51
CA ILE A 28 4.80 -2.55 5.70
C ILE A 28 5.23 -1.71 4.49
N LYS A 29 6.04 -0.68 4.68
CA LYS A 29 6.51 0.23 3.63
C LYS A 29 7.32 -0.51 2.58
N GLU A 30 8.28 -1.36 2.97
CA GLU A 30 9.05 -2.19 2.03
C GLU A 30 8.16 -3.16 1.26
N ALA A 31 7.24 -3.86 1.94
CA ALA A 31 6.34 -4.81 1.31
C ALA A 31 5.34 -4.10 0.37
N ALA A 32 4.82 -2.95 0.78
CA ALA A 32 3.94 -2.10 -0.01
C ALA A 32 4.67 -1.59 -1.25
N ALA A 33 5.85 -0.98 -1.11
CA ALA A 33 6.65 -0.45 -2.22
C ALA A 33 6.95 -1.54 -3.27
N LYS A 34 7.34 -2.74 -2.81
CA LYS A 34 7.59 -3.87 -3.70
C LYS A 34 6.33 -4.31 -4.46
N LYS A 35 5.19 -4.41 -3.78
CA LYS A 35 3.91 -4.77 -4.41
C LYS A 35 3.34 -3.65 -5.28
N PHE A 36 3.55 -2.39 -4.88
CA PHE A 36 3.17 -1.21 -5.63
C PHE A 36 3.98 -1.13 -6.91
N HIS A 37 5.30 -1.30 -6.87
CA HIS A 37 6.13 -1.30 -8.07
C HIS A 37 5.72 -2.41 -9.05
N ASP A 38 5.47 -3.62 -8.54
CA ASP A 38 5.04 -4.76 -9.36
C ASP A 38 3.63 -4.51 -9.95
N SER A 39 2.72 -3.94 -9.15
CA SER A 39 1.37 -3.58 -9.58
C SER A 39 1.34 -2.31 -10.44
N ALA A 40 2.26 -1.36 -10.28
CA ALA A 40 2.30 -0.07 -10.98
C ALA A 40 2.55 -0.29 -12.48
N LYS A 41 3.33 -1.32 -12.82
CA LYS A 41 3.43 -1.82 -14.21
C LYS A 41 2.07 -2.21 -14.80
N PHE A 42 1.13 -2.64 -13.98
CA PHE A 42 -0.24 -2.98 -14.38
C PHE A 42 -1.24 -1.82 -14.22
N LEU A 43 -1.01 -0.91 -13.28
CA LEU A 43 -1.94 0.18 -12.96
C LEU A 43 -1.84 1.35 -13.95
N GLY A 44 -0.74 1.47 -14.71
CA GLY A 44 -0.60 2.49 -15.76
C GLY A 44 -0.70 3.93 -15.22
N THR A 45 -0.74 4.92 -16.11
CA THR A 45 -0.84 6.35 -15.75
C THR A 45 -2.25 6.75 -15.30
N ALA A 46 -3.00 5.85 -14.66
CA ALA A 46 -4.35 6.13 -14.22
C ALA A 46 -4.34 6.91 -12.90
N SER A 47 -5.11 7.99 -12.84
CA SER A 47 -5.37 8.74 -11.61
C SER A 47 -6.23 7.87 -10.68
N MET A 48 -5.60 7.06 -9.83
CA MET A 48 -6.27 6.16 -8.90
C MET A 48 -6.23 6.72 -7.48
N ALA A 49 -7.35 6.66 -6.77
CA ALA A 49 -7.38 6.97 -5.34
C ALA A 49 -6.75 5.82 -4.55
N VAL A 50 -5.79 6.10 -3.67
CA VAL A 50 -5.20 5.12 -2.76
C VAL A 50 -5.82 5.27 -1.38
N GLU A 51 -6.38 4.21 -0.84
CA GLU A 51 -6.98 4.18 0.49
C GLU A 51 -6.24 3.16 1.36
N PHE A 52 -5.72 3.61 2.51
CA PHE A 52 -5.05 2.74 3.47
C PHE A 52 -6.05 2.30 4.56
N THR A 53 -6.10 1.00 4.84
CA THR A 53 -7.01 0.36 5.79
C THR A 53 -6.27 -0.68 6.63
N GLY A 54 -6.83 -1.11 7.75
CA GLY A 54 -6.23 -2.14 8.62
C GLY A 54 -5.35 -1.57 9.73
N ARG A 55 -4.53 -0.55 9.45
CA ARG A 55 -3.76 0.18 10.46
C ARG A 55 -4.01 1.69 10.33
N PRO A 56 -4.25 2.42 11.44
CA PRO A 56 -4.27 3.87 11.41
C PRO A 56 -2.86 4.39 11.09
N LEU A 57 -2.78 5.21 10.05
CA LEU A 57 -1.58 5.92 9.68
C LEU A 57 -1.75 7.39 10.03
N SER A 58 -0.66 8.01 10.44
CA SER A 58 -0.56 9.46 10.57
C SER A 58 -0.46 10.10 9.19
N GLU A 59 -0.68 11.41 9.09
CA GLU A 59 -0.54 12.14 7.82
C GLU A 59 0.88 12.00 7.25
N GLU A 60 1.90 12.02 8.11
CA GLU A 60 3.31 11.82 7.74
C GLU A 60 3.55 10.41 7.18
N GLU A 61 3.06 9.36 7.88
CA GLU A 61 3.18 7.98 7.42
C GLU A 61 2.45 7.76 6.09
N THR A 62 1.29 8.41 5.91
CA THR A 62 0.50 8.33 4.66
C THR A 62 1.25 8.98 3.50
N ALA A 63 1.84 10.16 3.72
CA ALA A 63 2.67 10.83 2.71
C ALA A 63 3.89 9.98 2.35
N GLU A 64 4.56 9.41 3.34
CA GLU A 64 5.67 8.46 3.16
C GLU A 64 5.26 7.20 2.37
N MET A 65 4.02 6.72 2.50
CA MET A 65 3.50 5.60 1.71
C MET A 65 3.07 5.99 0.28
N LEU A 66 2.84 7.27 0.00
CA LEU A 66 2.52 7.75 -1.34
C LEU A 66 3.80 8.11 -2.14
N ASP A 67 4.91 8.36 -1.46
CA ASP A 67 6.21 8.68 -2.06
C ASP A 67 7.06 7.44 -2.43
N VAL A 68 6.64 6.23 -2.01
CA VAL A 68 7.34 4.96 -2.35
C VAL A 68 7.09 4.46 -3.77
#